data_AF-A0A3S3NJG1-F1
#
_entry.id   AF-A0A3S3NJG1-F1
#
_cell.length_a   1.000
_cell.length_b   1.000
_cell.length_c   1.000
_cell.angle_alpha   90.00
_cell.angle_beta   90.00
_cell.angle_gamma   90.00
#
_symmetry.space_group_name_H-M   'P 1'
#
loop_
_entity.id
_entity.type
_entity.pdbx_description
1 polymer ?
#
loop_
_entity_poly.entity_id
_entity_poly.type
_entity_poly.pdbx_seq_one_letter_code
_entity_poly.pdbx_strand_id
1 'polypeptide(L)'
;MTKTASTIVVISIWFFATLVALPALINSQAITYTFAHNEQRTICTLVWSDGFSGKSKSDNLYNIFLFVVTYVVPMGCMSVTYTLMARVLWGSSAIGEMSRAQRVAVKSKQKVVPMLITVTVVFGICWLPYHLYFLYIYYDIRILAHKFVQHVYLSFYFLAMLNSFLNPVIYCLLNQ
;
A
#
# COMPACT_ATOMS: atom_id res chain seq x y z
N MET A 1 10.01 -7.65 -22.15
CA MET A 1 10.31 -8.66 -21.11
C MET A 1 9.84 -10.01 -21.61
N THR A 2 10.67 -11.04 -21.49
CA THR A 2 10.26 -12.43 -21.78
C THR A 2 9.36 -12.94 -20.66
N LYS A 3 8.45 -13.89 -20.95
CA LYS A 3 7.54 -14.47 -19.96
C LYS A 3 8.31 -15.03 -18.74
N THR A 4 9.44 -15.68 -18.98
CA THR A 4 10.33 -16.21 -17.94
C THR A 4 10.85 -15.13 -16.99
N ALA A 5 11.31 -13.98 -17.53
CA ALA A 5 11.79 -12.88 -16.70
C ALA A 5 10.66 -12.30 -15.84
N SER A 6 9.45 -12.13 -16.38
CA SER A 6 8.29 -11.66 -15.61
C SER A 6 7.92 -12.63 -14.49
N THR A 7 7.93 -13.94 -14.74
CA THR A 7 7.65 -14.95 -13.72
C THR A 7 8.68 -14.93 -12.60
N ILE A 8 9.98 -14.84 -12.92
CA ILE A 8 11.04 -14.75 -11.91
C ILE A 8 10.82 -13.52 -11.01
N VAL A 9 10.53 -12.37 -11.61
CA VAL A 9 10.26 -11.13 -10.84
C VAL A 9 9.08 -11.32 -9.88
N VAL A 10 7.98 -11.92 -10.33
CA VAL A 10 6.81 -12.16 -9.47
C VAL A 10 7.14 -13.09 -8.31
N ILE A 11 7.86 -14.19 -8.56
CA ILE A 11 8.28 -15.13 -7.51
C ILE A 11 9.16 -14.42 -6.48
N SER A 12 10.13 -13.62 -6.94
CA SER A 12 10.99 -12.84 -6.05
C SER A 12 10.18 -11.86 -5.19
N ILE A 13 9.20 -11.15 -5.77
CA ILE A 13 8.34 -10.22 -5.02
C ILE A 13 7.59 -10.96 -3.91
N TRP A 14 6.98 -12.12 -4.20
CA TRP A 14 6.27 -12.91 -3.18
C TRP A 14 7.20 -13.40 -2.06
N PHE A 15 8.40 -13.84 -2.42
CA PHE A 15 9.41 -14.25 -1.45
C PHE A 15 9.79 -13.10 -0.50
N PHE A 16 10.12 -11.92 -1.05
CA PHE A 16 10.47 -10.77 -0.23
C PHE A 16 9.28 -10.23 0.58
N ALA A 17 8.07 -10.23 0.02
CA ALA A 17 6.86 -9.82 0.73
C ALA A 17 6.59 -10.73 1.93
N THR A 18 6.78 -12.04 1.77
CA THR A 18 6.66 -13.02 2.87
C THR A 18 7.71 -12.73 3.94
N LEU A 19 8.97 -12.53 3.55
CA LEU A 19 10.05 -12.20 4.47
C LEU A 19 9.77 -10.92 5.30
N VAL A 20 9.23 -9.89 4.65
CA VAL A 20 8.84 -8.62 5.32
C VAL A 20 7.67 -8.83 6.28
N ALA A 21 6.76 -9.75 5.99
CA ALA A 21 5.61 -10.08 6.84
C ALA A 21 5.94 -11.02 8.02
N LEU A 22 7.09 -11.71 7.99
CA LEU A 22 7.46 -12.68 9.04
C LEU A 22 7.50 -12.09 10.46
N PRO A 23 8.09 -10.89 10.71
CA PRO A 23 8.08 -10.33 12.06
C PRO A 23 6.67 -10.10 12.59
N ALA A 24 5.74 -9.66 11.74
CA ALA A 24 4.35 -9.49 12.13
C ALA A 24 3.69 -10.83 12.46
N LEU A 25 3.96 -11.88 11.68
CA LEU A 25 3.43 -13.23 11.90
C LEU A 25 3.92 -13.84 13.23
N ILE A 26 5.21 -13.66 13.57
CA ILE A 26 5.80 -14.22 14.78
C ILE A 26 5.31 -13.49 16.04
N ASN A 27 5.14 -12.17 15.95
CA ASN A 27 4.78 -11.33 17.10
C ASN A 27 3.26 -11.07 17.23
N SER A 28 2.43 -11.59 16.31
CA SER A 28 0.98 -11.47 16.43
C SER A 28 0.45 -12.38 17.54
N GLN A 29 -0.24 -11.80 18.53
CA GLN A 29 -0.83 -12.53 19.64
C GLN A 29 -2.29 -12.12 19.87
N ALA A 30 -3.12 -13.09 20.23
CA ALA A 30 -4.51 -12.87 20.64
C ALA A 30 -4.56 -12.67 22.16
N ILE A 31 -4.89 -11.46 22.61
CA ILE A 31 -4.95 -11.10 24.03
C ILE A 31 -6.36 -10.68 24.39
N THR A 32 -6.87 -11.18 25.51
CA THR A 32 -8.16 -10.80 26.08
C THR A 32 -7.98 -9.64 27.06
N TYR A 33 -8.52 -8.47 26.70
CA TYR A 33 -8.54 -7.31 27.58
C TYR A 33 -9.91 -7.18 28.24
N THR A 34 -9.89 -6.77 29.52
CA THR A 34 -11.11 -6.39 30.23
C THR A 34 -11.30 -4.87 30.06
N PHE A 35 -12.32 -4.48 29.32
CA PHE A 35 -12.65 -3.08 29.05
C PHE A 35 -13.57 -2.51 30.16
N ALA A 36 -13.93 -1.23 30.04
CA ALA A 36 -14.92 -0.60 30.91
C ALA A 36 -16.22 -1.44 30.96
N HIS A 37 -16.86 -1.50 32.13
CA HIS A 37 -18.02 -2.37 32.42
C HIS A 37 -17.75 -3.88 32.47
N ASN A 38 -16.50 -4.31 32.70
CA ASN A 38 -16.16 -5.73 32.87
C ASN A 38 -16.40 -6.58 31.61
N GLU A 39 -16.52 -5.95 30.44
CA GLU A 39 -16.60 -6.64 29.15
C GLU A 39 -15.22 -7.18 28.77
N GLN A 40 -15.13 -8.49 28.57
CA GLN A 40 -13.93 -9.13 28.03
C GLN A 40 -14.00 -9.10 26.50
N ARG A 41 -12.96 -8.57 25.85
CA ARG A 41 -12.80 -8.66 24.39
C ARG A 41 -11.43 -9.18 24.04
N THR A 42 -11.39 -10.20 23.20
CA THR A 42 -10.16 -10.74 22.62
C THR A 42 -9.82 -9.96 21.35
N ILE A 43 -8.63 -9.38 21.30
CA ILE A 43 -8.12 -8.67 20.12
C ILE A 43 -6.79 -9.29 19.69
N CYS A 44 -6.55 -9.30 18.37
CA CYS A 44 -5.25 -9.65 17.82
C CYS A 44 -4.40 -8.39 17.73
N THR A 45 -3.25 -8.38 18.39
CA THR A 45 -2.31 -7.25 18.37
C THR A 45 -0.89 -7.75 18.21
N LEU A 46 -0.01 -6.90 17.69
CA LEU A 46 1.42 -7.14 17.68
C LEU A 46 1.96 -6.89 19.09
N VAL A 47 2.67 -7.87 19.64
CA VAL A 47 3.32 -7.78 20.94
C VAL A 47 4.79 -8.08 20.75
N TRP A 48 5.61 -7.06 20.94
CA TRP A 48 7.05 -7.18 20.85
C TRP A 48 7.66 -7.42 22.24
N SER A 49 8.86 -7.97 22.28
CA SER A 49 9.56 -8.29 23.54
C SER A 49 9.84 -7.04 24.41
N ASP A 50 9.90 -5.86 23.80
CA ASP A 50 10.14 -4.57 24.43
C ASP A 50 8.84 -3.83 24.80
N GLY A 51 7.66 -4.39 24.51
CA GLY A 51 6.36 -3.91 24.99
C GLY A 51 5.26 -3.86 23.94
N PHE A 52 4.17 -3.18 24.30
CA PHE A 52 2.99 -3.01 23.44
C PHE A 52 3.13 -1.83 22.46
N SER A 53 2.26 -1.78 21.46
CA SER A 53 2.18 -0.69 20.49
C SER A 53 2.07 0.68 21.16
N GLY A 54 2.85 1.63 20.66
CA GLY A 54 2.99 2.97 21.23
C GLY A 54 4.08 3.13 22.29
N LYS A 55 4.66 2.04 22.83
CA LYS A 55 5.82 2.08 23.72
C LYS A 55 7.04 1.33 23.18
N SER A 56 6.80 0.22 22.48
CA SER A 56 7.86 -0.58 21.87
C SER A 56 8.63 0.21 20.81
N LYS A 57 9.96 0.20 20.90
CA LYS A 57 10.85 0.78 19.89
C LYS A 57 10.90 -0.11 18.65
N SER A 58 10.86 -1.42 18.86
CA SER A 58 10.88 -2.44 17.80
C SER A 58 9.63 -2.35 16.92
N ASP A 59 8.46 -2.18 17.54
CA ASP A 59 7.19 -1.96 16.84
C ASP A 59 7.25 -0.69 15.98
N ASN A 60 7.72 0.43 16.55
CA ASN A 60 7.82 1.67 15.81
C ASN A 60 8.81 1.59 14.65
N LEU A 61 9.99 0.99 14.88
CA LEU A 61 10.99 0.78 13.83
C LEU A 61 10.43 -0.09 12.70
N TYR A 62 9.70 -1.15 13.05
CA TYR A 62 9.03 -2.02 12.08
C TYR A 62 7.94 -1.28 11.29
N ASN A 63 7.11 -0.46 11.94
CA ASN A 63 6.08 0.35 11.28
C ASN A 63 6.69 1.41 10.35
N ILE A 64 7.80 2.06 10.74
CA ILE A 64 8.56 2.97 9.87
C ILE A 64 9.12 2.21 8.68
N PHE A 65 9.74 1.05 8.91
CA PHE A 65 10.28 0.21 7.85
C PHE A 65 9.20 -0.20 6.86
N LEU A 66 8.04 -0.67 7.33
CA LEU A 66 6.88 -0.99 6.49
C LEU A 66 6.43 0.24 5.71
N PHE A 67 6.21 1.38 6.36
CA PHE A 67 5.82 2.61 5.66
C PHE A 67 6.79 2.99 4.54
N VAL A 68 8.11 2.88 4.78
CA VAL A 68 9.10 3.20 3.75
C VAL A 68 9.07 2.18 2.61
N VAL A 69 9.15 0.88 2.92
CA VAL A 69 9.34 -0.19 1.93
C VAL A 69 8.06 -0.52 1.18
N THR A 70 6.90 -0.51 1.83
CA THR A 70 5.62 -0.89 1.22
C THR A 70 4.81 0.28 0.71
N TYR A 71 5.11 1.52 1.13
CA TYR A 71 4.37 2.72 0.70
C TYR A 71 5.26 3.76 0.03
N VAL A 72 6.23 4.36 0.72
CA VAL A 72 7.01 5.51 0.17
C VAL A 72 7.80 5.14 -1.07
N VAL A 73 8.58 4.04 -1.02
CA VAL A 73 9.42 3.60 -2.14
C VAL A 73 8.55 3.20 -3.35
N PRO A 74 7.52 2.34 -3.22
CA PRO A 74 6.62 2.02 -4.34
C PRO A 74 5.92 3.25 -4.91
N MET A 75 5.36 4.12 -4.06
CA MET A 75 4.67 5.34 -4.50
C MET A 75 5.60 6.29 -5.26
N GLY A 76 6.82 6.50 -4.75
CA GLY A 76 7.82 7.34 -5.41
C GLY A 76 8.22 6.78 -6.77
N CYS A 77 8.58 5.49 -6.83
CA CYS A 77 8.94 4.81 -8.07
C CYS A 77 7.82 4.84 -9.10
N MET A 78 6.58 4.52 -8.70
CA MET A 78 5.41 4.53 -9.60
C MET A 78 5.09 5.94 -10.10
N SER A 79 5.10 6.94 -9.22
CA SER A 79 4.83 8.33 -9.59
C SER A 79 5.85 8.86 -10.59
N VAL A 80 7.14 8.63 -10.36
CA VAL A 80 8.21 9.04 -11.27
C VAL A 80 8.09 8.32 -12.61
N THR A 81 8.00 6.99 -12.60
CA THR A 81 7.95 6.19 -13.83
C THR A 81 6.73 6.54 -14.69
N TYR A 82 5.53 6.62 -14.09
CA TYR A 82 4.31 6.93 -14.84
C TYR A 82 4.25 8.37 -15.31
N THR A 83 4.79 9.33 -14.54
CA THR A 83 4.90 10.73 -15.01
C THR A 83 5.85 10.82 -16.20
N LEU A 84 7.01 10.15 -16.16
CA LEU A 84 7.94 10.10 -17.28
C LEU A 84 7.31 9.42 -18.51
N MET A 85 6.61 8.31 -18.30
CA MET A 85 5.87 7.63 -19.37
C MET A 85 4.81 8.53 -20.00
N ALA A 86 4.03 9.26 -19.19
CA ALA A 86 3.04 10.21 -19.68
C ALA A 86 3.70 11.35 -20.49
N ARG A 87 4.79 11.93 -19.98
CA ARG A 87 5.52 12.99 -20.69
C ARG A 87 6.08 12.52 -22.03
N VAL A 88 6.66 11.32 -22.08
CA VAL A 88 7.21 10.76 -23.32
C VAL A 88 6.09 10.41 -24.31
N LEU A 89 4.98 9.84 -23.84
CA LEU A 89 3.88 9.40 -24.72
C LEU A 89 3.06 10.57 -25.28
N TRP A 90 2.88 11.66 -24.54
CA TRP A 90 2.12 12.83 -25.01
C TRP A 90 3.01 13.97 -25.53
N GLY A 91 4.24 14.10 -25.04
CA GLY A 91 5.20 15.10 -25.48
C GLY A 91 5.98 14.72 -26.73
N SER A 92 6.04 13.42 -27.08
CA SER A 92 6.63 12.97 -28.35
C SER A 92 5.63 13.18 -29.49
N SER A 93 5.49 14.44 -29.93
CA SER A 93 5.09 14.69 -31.31
C SER A 93 6.24 14.20 -32.18
N ALA A 94 6.09 13.01 -32.75
CA ALA A 94 7.16 12.35 -33.48
C ALA A 94 7.63 13.21 -34.66
N ILE A 95 8.78 13.85 -34.48
CA ILE A 95 9.56 14.46 -35.55
C ILE A 95 10.22 13.30 -36.30
N GLY A 96 9.43 12.61 -37.14
CA GLY A 96 9.88 11.43 -37.90
C GLY A 96 8.72 10.56 -38.39
N GLU A 97 8.93 9.87 -39.50
CA GLU A 97 7.93 9.01 -40.14
C GLU A 97 7.68 7.74 -39.30
N MET A 98 6.74 7.80 -38.35
CA MET A 98 6.35 6.64 -37.57
C MET A 98 5.60 5.62 -38.42
N SER A 99 6.07 4.37 -38.43
CA SER A 99 5.34 3.24 -39.00
C SER A 99 3.95 3.08 -38.38
N ARG A 100 2.98 2.59 -39.16
CA ARG A 100 1.60 2.32 -38.70
C ARG A 100 1.59 1.43 -37.46
N ALA A 101 2.48 0.44 -37.38
CA ALA A 101 2.60 -0.46 -36.22
C ALA A 101 3.06 0.29 -34.95
N GLN A 102 4.01 1.22 -35.08
CA GLN A 102 4.48 2.04 -33.95
C GLN A 102 3.39 3.01 -33.46
N ARG A 103 2.63 3.61 -34.38
CA ARG A 103 1.50 4.50 -34.03
C ARG A 103 0.42 3.74 -33.25
N VAL A 104 0.07 2.53 -33.67
CA VAL A 104 -0.90 1.67 -32.96
C VAL A 104 -0.37 1.29 -31.57
N ALA A 105 0.90 0.93 -31.45
CA ALA A 105 1.52 0.60 -30.17
C ALA A 105 1.54 1.78 -29.19
N VAL A 106 1.84 3.00 -29.65
CA VAL A 106 1.81 4.22 -28.83
C VAL A 106 0.39 4.54 -28.35
N LYS A 107 -0.60 4.47 -29.24
CA LYS A 107 -2.01 4.70 -28.87
C LYS A 107 -2.51 3.70 -27.81
N SER A 108 -2.13 2.43 -27.92
CA SER A 108 -2.45 1.43 -26.89
C SER A 108 -1.84 1.79 -25.53
N LYS A 109 -0.59 2.24 -25.49
CA LYS A 109 0.07 2.67 -24.24
C LYS A 109 -0.55 3.94 -23.64
N GLN A 110 -1.01 4.88 -24.47
CA GLN A 110 -1.71 6.08 -24.01
C GLN A 110 -3.05 5.77 -23.33
N LYS A 111 -3.70 4.65 -23.63
CA LYS A 111 -4.88 4.18 -22.88
C LYS A 111 -4.51 3.60 -21.52
N VAL A 112 -3.41 2.86 -21.45
CA VAL A 112 -2.99 2.13 -20.23
C VAL A 112 -2.38 3.04 -19.18
N VAL A 113 -1.62 4.07 -19.56
CA VAL A 113 -0.92 4.94 -18.59
C VAL A 113 -1.86 5.70 -17.64
N PRO A 114 -2.96 6.32 -18.09
CA PRO A 114 -3.95 6.95 -17.20
C PRO A 114 -4.58 5.95 -16.22
N MET A 115 -4.77 4.70 -16.64
CA MET A 115 -5.24 3.62 -15.77
C MET A 115 -4.24 3.33 -14.66
N LEU A 116 -2.96 3.18 -14.99
CA LEU A 116 -1.89 2.95 -14.02
C LEU A 116 -1.73 4.13 -13.04
N ILE A 117 -1.84 5.37 -13.53
CA ILE A 117 -1.82 6.56 -12.67
C ILE A 117 -3.00 6.55 -11.69
N THR A 118 -4.21 6.24 -12.17
CA THR A 118 -5.41 6.16 -11.32
C THR A 118 -5.25 5.13 -10.21
N VAL A 119 -4.80 3.93 -10.54
CA VAL A 119 -4.52 2.87 -9.55
C VAL A 119 -3.49 3.33 -8.52
N THR A 120 -2.45 4.04 -8.95
CA THR A 120 -1.40 4.57 -8.04
C THR A 120 -1.97 5.60 -7.06
N VAL A 121 -2.79 6.52 -7.54
CA VAL A 121 -3.42 7.55 -6.70
C VAL A 121 -4.37 6.92 -5.69
N VAL A 122 -5.19 5.96 -6.12
CA VAL A 122 -6.11 5.23 -5.25
C VAL A 122 -5.34 4.45 -4.17
N PHE A 123 -4.29 3.72 -4.55
CA PHE A 123 -3.41 3.06 -3.60
C PHE A 123 -2.83 4.06 -2.57
N GLY A 124 -2.34 5.20 -3.05
CA GLY A 124 -1.80 6.27 -2.22
C GLY A 124 -2.78 6.80 -1.18
N ILE A 125 -4.02 7.08 -1.59
CA ILE A 125 -5.08 7.61 -0.71
C ILE A 125 -5.59 6.55 0.27
N CYS A 126 -5.74 5.30 -0.20
CA CYS A 126 -6.31 4.24 0.61
C CYS A 126 -5.39 3.78 1.75
N TRP A 127 -4.09 3.70 1.50
CA TRP A 127 -3.13 3.15 2.46
C TRP A 127 -2.49 4.19 3.39
N LEU A 128 -2.46 5.47 2.99
CA LEU A 128 -1.83 6.51 3.79
C LEU A 128 -2.40 6.64 5.21
N PRO A 129 -3.74 6.70 5.42
CA PRO A 129 -4.30 6.86 6.76
C PRO A 129 -3.95 5.69 7.68
N TYR A 130 -3.89 4.47 7.12
CA TYR A 130 -3.50 3.28 7.85
C TYR A 130 -2.05 3.37 8.35
N HIS A 131 -1.10 3.69 7.48
CA HIS A 131 0.30 3.84 7.91
C HIS A 131 0.51 4.99 8.90
N LEU A 132 -0.15 6.13 8.66
CA LEU A 132 -0.06 7.27 9.58
C LEU A 132 -0.63 6.96 10.95
N TYR A 133 -1.69 6.16 11.03
CA TYR A 133 -2.29 5.74 12.30
C TYR A 133 -1.28 5.00 13.20
N PHE A 134 -0.54 4.03 12.65
CA PHE A 134 0.46 3.28 13.44
C PHE A 134 1.65 4.15 13.85
N LEU A 135 2.12 5.04 12.98
CA LEU A 135 3.20 5.98 13.31
C LEU A 135 2.75 6.99 14.38
N TYR A 136 1.50 7.46 14.31
CA TYR A 136 0.96 8.43 15.24
C TYR A 136 0.76 7.87 16.65
N ILE A 137 0.36 6.59 16.78
CA ILE A 137 0.22 5.92 18.09
C ILE A 137 1.54 5.95 18.89
N TYR A 138 2.68 5.84 18.21
CA TYR A 138 3.99 5.95 18.87
C TYR A 138 4.26 7.35 19.42
N TYR A 139 3.80 8.40 18.74
CA TYR A 139 3.96 9.78 19.18
C TYR A 139 3.02 10.14 20.33
N ASP A 140 1.74 9.77 20.24
CA ASP A 140 0.76 10.02 21.29
C ASP A 140 -0.07 8.78 21.62
N ILE A 141 0.44 7.99 22.56
CA ILE A 141 -0.23 6.78 23.05
C ILE A 141 -1.58 7.05 23.71
N ARG A 142 -1.85 8.29 24.15
CA ARG A 142 -3.11 8.65 24.82
C ARG A 142 -4.32 8.53 23.89
N ILE A 143 -4.09 8.50 22.57
CA ILE A 143 -5.16 8.27 21.59
C ILE A 143 -5.81 6.89 21.77
N LEU A 144 -5.07 5.88 22.25
CA LEU A 144 -5.61 4.54 22.51
C LEU A 144 -6.63 4.53 23.66
N ALA A 145 -6.62 5.54 24.54
CA ALA A 145 -7.60 5.68 25.62
C ALA A 145 -8.91 6.35 25.18
N HIS A 146 -8.97 6.89 23.95
CA HIS A 146 -10.19 7.54 23.47
C HIS A 146 -11.25 6.51 23.06
N LYS A 147 -12.50 6.75 23.48
CA LYS A 147 -13.65 5.87 23.21
C LYS A 147 -13.87 5.57 21.71
N PHE A 148 -13.51 6.50 20.84
CA PHE A 148 -13.72 6.38 19.38
C PHE A 148 -12.53 5.80 18.62
N VAL A 149 -11.42 5.46 19.27
CA VAL A 149 -10.19 5.01 18.59
C VAL A 149 -10.41 3.75 17.75
N GLN A 150 -11.24 2.82 18.23
CA GLN A 150 -11.57 1.59 17.50
C GLN A 150 -12.33 1.87 16.20
N HIS A 151 -13.26 2.83 16.22
CA HIS A 151 -14.00 3.21 15.02
C HIS A 151 -13.08 3.88 14.00
N VAL A 152 -12.18 4.76 14.46
CA VAL A 152 -11.17 5.42 13.60
C VAL A 152 -10.26 4.37 12.95
N TYR A 153 -9.71 3.44 13.73
CA TYR A 153 -8.90 2.34 13.22
C TYR A 153 -9.64 1.52 12.16
N LEU A 154 -10.89 1.12 12.45
CA LEU A 154 -11.69 0.31 11.55
C LEU A 154 -12.01 1.06 10.25
N SER A 155 -12.25 2.37 10.31
CA SER A 155 -12.46 3.21 9.12
C SER A 155 -11.20 3.27 8.25
N PHE A 156 -10.01 3.46 8.84
CA PHE A 156 -8.75 3.47 8.10
C PHE A 156 -8.41 2.09 7.51
N TYR A 157 -8.64 1.03 8.28
CA TYR A 157 -8.48 -0.34 7.81
C TYR A 157 -9.43 -0.65 6.64
N PHE A 158 -10.70 -0.28 6.77
CA PHE A 158 -11.69 -0.45 5.71
C PHE A 158 -11.28 0.29 4.44
N LEU A 159 -10.83 1.55 4.56
CA LEU A 159 -10.35 2.33 3.44
C LEU A 159 -9.12 1.69 2.75
N ALA A 160 -8.19 1.11 3.52
CA ALA A 160 -7.07 0.36 2.96
C ALA A 160 -7.54 -0.89 2.19
N MET A 161 -8.54 -1.62 2.71
CA MET A 161 -9.12 -2.79 2.04
C MET A 161 -9.88 -2.43 0.77
N LEU A 162 -10.51 -1.25 0.69
CA LEU A 162 -11.20 -0.77 -0.50
C LEU A 162 -10.28 -0.69 -1.74
N ASN A 163 -8.98 -0.48 -1.56
CA ASN A 163 -8.00 -0.49 -2.66
C ASN A 163 -8.11 -1.74 -3.53
N SER A 164 -8.24 -2.92 -2.91
CA SER A 164 -8.32 -4.20 -3.64
C SER A 164 -9.60 -4.31 -4.48
N PHE A 165 -10.72 -3.74 -4.00
CA PHE A 165 -11.98 -3.69 -4.72
C PHE A 165 -11.96 -2.69 -5.88
N LEU A 166 -11.30 -1.55 -5.70
CA LEU A 166 -11.25 -0.49 -6.71
C LEU A 166 -10.42 -0.88 -7.94
N ASN A 167 -9.45 -1.80 -7.81
CA ASN A 167 -8.60 -2.24 -8.92
C ASN A 167 -9.41 -2.76 -10.15
N PRO A 168 -10.27 -3.80 -10.04
CA PRO A 168 -11.15 -4.21 -11.13
C PRO A 168 -12.04 -3.10 -11.69
N VAL A 169 -12.62 -2.26 -10.82
CA VAL A 169 -13.51 -1.16 -11.24
C VAL A 169 -12.77 -0.17 -12.13
N ILE A 170 -11.56 0.24 -11.72
CA ILE A 170 -10.71 1.14 -12.50
C ILE A 170 -10.34 0.50 -13.84
N TYR A 171 -10.00 -0.79 -13.85
CA TYR A 171 -9.70 -1.52 -15.08
C TYR A 171 -10.90 -1.55 -16.04
N CYS A 172 -12.11 -1.82 -15.54
CA CYS A 172 -13.31 -1.83 -16.37
C CYS A 172 -13.67 -0.45 -16.95
N LEU A 173 -13.50 0.61 -16.17
CA LEU A 173 -13.87 1.97 -16.58
C LEU A 173 -12.86 2.61 -17.54
N LEU A 174 -11.56 2.36 -17.35
CA LEU A 174 -10.49 3.02 -18.11
C LEU A 174 -9.93 2.17 -19.27
N ASN A 175 -10.27 0.88 -19.35
CA ASN A 175 -9.84 -0.01 -20.43
C ASN A 175 -10.88 -0.13 -21.58
N GLN A 176 -11.84 0.78 -21.68
CA GLN A 176 -12.71 0.94 -22.86
C GLN A 176 -11.97 1.69 -24.00
#